data_AF-A0A2S7QBI2-F1
#
_entry.id   AF-A0A2S7QBI2-F1
#
_cell.length_a   1.000
_cell.length_b   1.000
_cell.length_c   1.000
_cell.angle_alpha   90.00
_cell.angle_beta   90.00
_cell.angle_gamma   90.00
#
_symmetry.space_group_name_H-M   'P 1'
#
loop_
_entity.id
_entity.type
_entity.pdbx_description
1 polymer ?
#
loop_
_entity_poly.entity_id
_entity_poly.type
_entity_poly.pdbx_seq_one_letter_code
_entity_poly.pdbx_strand_id
1 'polypeptide(L)'
;MDIRLLRPSDIPHVQHANITNLPENYFLKYYLYHALNWPQLSYVAVDVSRPQKTPYDYPRIVGYVLAKMEEDPADGIQHGHITSLSVMRTHRRLGIAEKLMRQSQKAMVETFSAQYVSLHVRVSNQAALRLYRDTLGFQTEKIEAKYYADGEDAYSMKLDLGYIREQILDEEEDAEVGDEGEAVGSMGKEGDTAGAEEKEKEKKRKVKVGRGLGVGELVERNESVKA
;
A
#
# COMPACT_ATOMS: atom_id res chain seq x y z
N MET A 1 -12.46 -0.83 -16.77
CA MET A 1 -12.42 -1.49 -15.45
C MET A 1 -11.90 -0.46 -14.48
N ASP A 2 -12.69 -0.17 -13.46
CA ASP A 2 -12.31 0.75 -12.39
C ASP A 2 -11.42 0.01 -11.38
N ILE A 3 -10.38 0.66 -10.87
CA ILE A 3 -9.50 0.10 -9.83
C ILE A 3 -9.66 0.99 -8.61
N ARG A 4 -10.09 0.39 -7.51
CA ARG A 4 -10.35 1.11 -6.26
C ARG A 4 -10.04 0.24 -5.05
N LEU A 5 -9.97 0.88 -3.90
CA LEU A 5 -9.77 0.20 -2.62
C LEU A 5 -10.89 -0.81 -2.35
N LEU A 6 -10.53 -1.94 -1.74
CA LEU A 6 -11.47 -2.97 -1.27
C LEU A 6 -12.37 -2.40 -0.18
N ARG A 7 -13.67 -2.60 -0.30
CA ARG A 7 -14.64 -2.28 0.76
C ARG A 7 -15.09 -3.57 1.45
N PRO A 8 -15.45 -3.54 2.75
CA PRO A 8 -15.97 -4.72 3.44
C PRO A 8 -17.20 -5.35 2.74
N SER A 9 -18.04 -4.53 2.10
CA SER A 9 -19.20 -5.02 1.32
C SER A 9 -18.81 -5.76 0.03
N ASP A 10 -17.59 -5.59 -0.48
CA ASP A 10 -17.10 -6.32 -1.66
C ASP A 10 -16.66 -7.76 -1.31
N ILE A 11 -16.42 -8.07 -0.03
CA ILE A 11 -15.78 -9.31 0.41
C ILE A 11 -16.48 -10.58 -0.12
N PRO A 12 -17.83 -10.73 -0.08
CA PRO A 12 -18.48 -11.92 -0.64
C PRO A 12 -18.18 -12.13 -2.13
N HIS A 13 -18.03 -11.03 -2.88
CA HIS A 13 -17.75 -11.05 -4.32
C HIS A 13 -16.27 -11.32 -4.61
N VAL A 14 -15.37 -10.83 -3.75
CA VAL A 14 -13.94 -11.17 -3.77
C VAL A 14 -13.74 -12.66 -3.46
N GLN A 15 -14.42 -13.19 -2.44
CA GLN A 15 -14.38 -14.60 -2.11
C GLN A 15 -14.92 -15.46 -3.26
N HIS A 16 -16.02 -15.05 -3.89
CA HIS A 16 -16.53 -15.74 -5.08
C HIS A 16 -15.52 -15.73 -6.23
N ALA A 17 -14.82 -14.61 -6.45
CA ALA A 17 -13.76 -14.52 -7.45
C ALA A 17 -12.56 -15.42 -7.12
N ASN A 18 -12.18 -15.55 -5.85
CA ASN A 18 -11.15 -16.47 -5.38
C ASN A 18 -11.53 -17.93 -5.72
N ILE A 19 -12.70 -18.38 -5.28
CA ILE A 19 -13.22 -19.75 -5.52
C ILE A 19 -13.27 -20.08 -7.01
N THR A 20 -13.60 -19.10 -7.84
CA THR A 20 -13.70 -19.30 -9.29
C THR A 20 -12.33 -19.44 -9.97
N ASN A 21 -11.29 -18.82 -9.43
CA ASN A 21 -10.00 -18.67 -10.13
C ASN A 21 -8.83 -19.44 -9.50
N LEU A 22 -8.90 -19.76 -8.20
CA LEU A 22 -7.78 -20.30 -7.44
C LEU A 22 -8.18 -21.56 -6.65
N PRO A 23 -7.30 -22.57 -6.58
CA PRO A 23 -7.50 -23.73 -5.70
C PRO A 23 -7.30 -23.38 -4.21
N GLU A 24 -6.49 -22.37 -3.90
CA GLU A 24 -6.26 -21.89 -2.53
C GLU A 24 -7.40 -20.96 -2.08
N ASN A 25 -8.24 -21.48 -1.19
CA ASN A 25 -9.47 -20.85 -0.72
C ASN A 25 -9.45 -20.56 0.77
N TYR A 26 -10.18 -19.52 1.18
CA TYR A 26 -10.21 -19.04 2.57
C TYR A 26 -11.63 -18.82 3.09
N PHE A 27 -11.80 -18.96 4.42
CA PHE A 27 -13.03 -18.57 5.09
C PHE A 27 -13.23 -17.06 5.05
N LEU A 28 -14.50 -16.62 5.06
CA LEU A 28 -14.88 -15.19 5.05
C LEU A 28 -14.18 -14.39 6.17
N LYS A 29 -14.01 -15.01 7.34
CA LYS A 29 -13.30 -14.44 8.50
C LYS A 29 -11.88 -13.98 8.15
N TYR A 30 -11.19 -14.69 7.26
CA TYR A 30 -9.83 -14.35 6.87
C TYR A 30 -9.78 -13.10 5.98
N TYR A 31 -10.77 -12.91 5.11
CA TYR A 31 -10.91 -11.67 4.34
C TYR A 31 -11.22 -10.48 5.25
N LEU A 32 -12.10 -10.66 6.24
CA LEU A 32 -12.41 -9.62 7.22
C LEU A 32 -11.17 -9.23 8.04
N TYR A 33 -10.36 -10.20 8.44
CA TYR A 33 -9.08 -9.94 9.13
C TYR A 33 -8.17 -9.02 8.30
N HIS A 34 -8.02 -9.26 6.99
CA HIS A 34 -7.24 -8.37 6.12
C HIS A 34 -7.85 -6.97 6.01
N ALA A 35 -9.16 -6.91 5.75
CA ALA A 35 -9.87 -5.65 5.54
C ALA A 35 -9.89 -4.76 6.80
N LEU A 36 -9.79 -5.35 7.99
CA LEU A 36 -9.80 -4.62 9.25
C LEU A 36 -8.40 -4.23 9.72
N ASN A 37 -7.38 -5.07 9.52
CA ASN A 37 -6.01 -4.77 9.96
C ASN A 37 -5.25 -3.89 8.97
N TRP A 38 -5.44 -4.11 7.67
CA TRP A 38 -4.74 -3.38 6.60
C TRP A 38 -5.70 -2.89 5.50
N PRO A 39 -6.67 -2.03 5.84
CA PRO A 39 -7.70 -1.58 4.91
C PRO A 39 -7.13 -0.87 3.66
N GLN A 40 -5.93 -0.29 3.76
CA GLN A 40 -5.27 0.46 2.68
C GLN A 40 -4.61 -0.44 1.62
N LEU A 41 -4.36 -1.72 1.91
CA LEU A 41 -3.48 -2.54 1.07
C LEU A 41 -4.20 -3.36 0.00
N SER A 42 -5.49 -3.61 0.19
CA SER A 42 -6.25 -4.50 -0.68
C SER A 42 -7.10 -3.71 -1.67
N TYR A 43 -7.03 -4.08 -2.94
CA TYR A 43 -7.71 -3.38 -4.04
C TYR A 43 -8.57 -4.34 -4.86
N VAL A 44 -9.59 -3.79 -5.51
CA VAL A 44 -10.48 -4.52 -6.40
C VAL A 44 -10.56 -3.84 -7.76
N ALA A 45 -10.71 -4.66 -8.80
CA ALA A 45 -11.04 -4.23 -10.14
C ALA A 45 -12.53 -4.50 -10.39
N VAL A 46 -13.26 -3.45 -10.74
CA VAL A 46 -14.72 -3.47 -10.90
C VAL A 46 -15.11 -3.21 -12.36
N ASP A 47 -16.01 -4.02 -12.88
CA ASP A 47 -16.70 -3.72 -14.12
C ASP A 47 -17.87 -2.75 -13.86
N VAL A 48 -17.57 -1.47 -13.99
CA VAL A 48 -18.54 -0.36 -13.84
C VAL A 48 -19.48 -0.22 -15.05
N SER A 49 -19.17 -0.87 -16.17
CA SER A 49 -19.99 -0.79 -17.38
C SER A 49 -21.17 -1.78 -17.37
N ARG A 50 -21.15 -2.74 -16.44
CA ARG A 50 -22.22 -3.72 -16.29
C ARG A 50 -23.53 -3.01 -15.87
N PRO A 51 -24.61 -3.12 -16.66
CA PRO A 51 -25.89 -2.55 -16.29
C PRO A 51 -26.43 -3.23 -15.02
N GLN A 52 -26.96 -2.43 -14.10
CA GLN A 52 -27.66 -2.94 -12.92
C GLN A 52 -28.96 -3.62 -13.36
N LYS A 53 -29.14 -4.89 -12.99
CA LYS A 53 -30.39 -5.62 -13.25
C LYS A 53 -31.41 -5.39 -12.14
N THR A 54 -30.92 -5.23 -10.91
CA THR A 54 -31.73 -4.95 -9.73
C THR A 54 -31.14 -3.76 -8.96
N PRO A 55 -31.95 -3.05 -8.15
CA PRO A 55 -31.44 -1.98 -7.27
C PRO A 55 -30.45 -2.47 -6.20
N TYR A 56 -30.38 -3.79 -5.97
CA TYR A 56 -29.49 -4.42 -4.99
C TYR A 56 -28.28 -5.11 -5.63
N ASP A 57 -28.05 -4.89 -6.93
CA ASP A 57 -26.90 -5.44 -7.62
C ASP A 57 -25.61 -4.86 -7.04
N TYR A 58 -24.76 -5.74 -6.52
CA TYR A 58 -23.44 -5.38 -6.05
C TYR A 58 -22.47 -5.08 -7.20
N PRO A 59 -21.39 -4.31 -6.93
CA PRO A 59 -20.33 -4.09 -7.89
C PRO A 59 -19.77 -5.41 -8.44
N ARG A 60 -19.64 -5.53 -9.76
CA ARG A 60 -19.10 -6.73 -10.39
C ARG A 60 -17.58 -6.74 -10.26
N ILE A 61 -17.07 -7.46 -9.27
CA ILE A 61 -15.63 -7.68 -9.08
C ILE A 61 -15.12 -8.62 -10.18
N VAL A 62 -14.14 -8.16 -10.95
CA VAL A 62 -13.48 -8.93 -12.03
C VAL A 62 -12.03 -9.27 -11.72
N GLY A 63 -11.47 -8.67 -10.67
CA GLY A 63 -10.17 -9.01 -10.13
C GLY A 63 -9.97 -8.37 -8.77
N TYR A 64 -9.01 -8.87 -8.00
CA TYR A 64 -8.68 -8.33 -6.69
C TYR A 64 -7.22 -8.65 -6.35
N VAL A 65 -6.65 -7.85 -5.46
CA VAL A 65 -5.44 -8.14 -4.69
C VAL A 65 -5.78 -8.07 -3.21
N LEU A 66 -5.46 -9.13 -2.48
CA LEU A 66 -5.56 -9.23 -1.03
C LEU A 66 -4.15 -9.24 -0.49
N ALA A 67 -3.82 -8.23 0.30
CA ALA A 67 -2.48 -8.00 0.80
C ALA A 67 -2.50 -7.70 2.31
N LYS A 68 -1.40 -8.02 2.97
CA LYS A 68 -1.16 -7.77 4.40
C LYS A 68 0.25 -7.24 4.62
N MET A 69 0.50 -6.70 5.81
CA MET A 69 1.86 -6.60 6.34
C MET A 69 2.20 -7.90 7.07
N GLU A 70 3.47 -8.29 7.05
CA GLU A 70 3.92 -9.38 7.90
C GLU A 70 4.01 -8.90 9.36
N GLU A 71 3.33 -9.60 10.28
CA GLU A 71 3.23 -9.20 11.69
C GLU A 71 4.51 -9.55 12.45
N ASP A 72 5.06 -10.74 12.20
CA ASP A 72 6.26 -11.26 12.86
C ASP A 72 7.37 -11.56 11.82
N PRO A 73 8.04 -10.53 11.27
CA PRO A 73 9.10 -10.73 10.29
C PRO A 73 10.31 -11.43 10.94
N ALA A 74 10.70 -12.60 10.40
CA ALA A 74 11.85 -13.38 10.89
C ALA A 74 13.16 -12.58 10.87
N ASP A 75 13.32 -11.70 9.87
CA ASP A 75 14.50 -10.86 9.67
C ASP A 75 14.42 -9.52 10.43
N GLY A 76 13.31 -9.26 11.15
CA GLY A 76 13.04 -7.98 11.82
C GLY A 76 12.73 -6.82 10.87
N ILE A 77 12.65 -7.06 9.56
CA ILE A 77 12.39 -6.05 8.54
C ILE A 77 10.90 -5.99 8.21
N GLN A 78 10.30 -4.81 8.33
CA GLN A 78 8.90 -4.58 7.95
C GLN A 78 8.70 -4.73 6.44
N HIS A 79 7.81 -5.64 6.05
CA HIS A 79 7.55 -5.96 4.65
C HIS A 79 6.09 -6.37 4.43
N GLY A 80 5.62 -6.17 3.20
CA GLY A 80 4.30 -6.60 2.77
C GLY A 80 4.30 -8.04 2.29
N HIS A 81 3.13 -8.67 2.31
CA HIS A 81 2.91 -9.99 1.74
C HIS A 81 1.63 -10.02 0.90
N ILE A 82 1.72 -10.61 -0.30
CA ILE A 82 0.56 -10.80 -1.17
C ILE A 82 -0.10 -12.15 -0.86
N THR A 83 -1.18 -12.09 -0.10
CA THR A 83 -1.97 -13.27 0.27
C THR A 83 -2.66 -13.90 -0.93
N SER A 84 -3.27 -13.09 -1.79
CA SER A 84 -4.00 -13.61 -2.95
C SER A 84 -4.18 -12.55 -4.03
N LEU A 85 -3.93 -12.93 -5.29
CA LEU A 85 -4.15 -12.10 -6.46
C LEU A 85 -4.89 -12.94 -7.51
N SER A 86 -6.03 -12.45 -8.00
CA SER A 86 -6.70 -13.10 -9.12
C SER A 86 -7.43 -12.12 -10.01
N VAL A 87 -7.53 -12.49 -11.28
CA VAL A 87 -8.34 -11.80 -12.30
C VAL A 87 -9.13 -12.85 -13.05
N MET A 88 -10.44 -12.60 -13.19
CA MET A 88 -11.37 -13.42 -13.96
C MET A 88 -10.81 -13.69 -15.35
N ARG A 89 -10.90 -14.94 -15.82
CA ARG A 89 -10.34 -15.36 -17.13
C ARG A 89 -10.75 -14.45 -18.29
N THR A 90 -12.01 -14.00 -18.29
CA THR A 90 -12.59 -13.10 -19.30
C THR A 90 -11.98 -11.69 -19.33
N HIS A 91 -11.24 -11.30 -18.28
CA HIS A 91 -10.67 -9.96 -18.09
C HIS A 91 -9.14 -9.98 -17.97
N ARG A 92 -8.49 -11.10 -18.29
CA ARG A 92 -7.03 -11.22 -18.29
C ARG A 92 -6.43 -10.50 -19.51
N ARG A 93 -5.12 -10.22 -19.45
CA ARG A 93 -4.34 -9.52 -20.50
C ARG A 93 -4.77 -8.06 -20.75
N LEU A 94 -5.46 -7.45 -19.79
CA LEU A 94 -5.85 -6.03 -19.79
C LEU A 94 -4.99 -5.18 -18.82
N GLY A 95 -3.87 -5.72 -18.32
CA GLY A 95 -3.00 -5.03 -17.35
C GLY A 95 -3.60 -4.87 -15.95
N ILE A 96 -4.75 -5.49 -15.66
CA ILE A 96 -5.47 -5.32 -14.37
C ILE A 96 -4.62 -5.78 -13.19
N ALA A 97 -4.02 -6.97 -13.28
CA ALA A 97 -3.23 -7.54 -12.19
C ALA A 97 -2.00 -6.67 -11.86
N GLU A 98 -1.33 -6.14 -12.88
CA GLU A 98 -0.20 -5.22 -12.71
C GLU A 98 -0.62 -3.95 -11.97
N LYS A 99 -1.71 -3.31 -12.41
CA LYS A 99 -2.21 -2.09 -11.78
C LYS A 99 -2.64 -2.31 -10.33
N LEU A 100 -3.31 -3.43 -10.04
CA LEU A 100 -3.69 -3.81 -8.68
C LEU A 100 -2.45 -3.97 -7.78
N MET A 101 -1.42 -4.66 -8.27
CA MET A 101 -0.17 -4.87 -7.54
C MET A 101 0.55 -3.56 -7.27
N ARG A 102 0.70 -2.67 -8.27
CA ARG A 102 1.35 -1.37 -8.11
C ARG A 102 0.65 -0.49 -7.07
N GLN A 103 -0.68 -0.48 -7.06
CA GLN A 103 -1.47 0.25 -6.05
C GLN A 103 -1.24 -0.29 -4.64
N SER A 104 -1.28 -1.62 -4.49
CA SER A 104 -1.00 -2.27 -3.21
C SER A 104 0.43 -1.98 -2.72
N GLN A 105 1.43 -2.06 -3.60
CA GLN A 105 2.83 -1.77 -3.30
C GLN A 105 3.05 -0.32 -2.87
N LYS A 106 2.45 0.65 -3.56
CA LYS A 106 2.51 2.07 -3.18
C LYS A 106 1.93 2.26 -1.77
N ALA A 107 0.74 1.72 -1.50
CA ALA A 107 0.12 1.81 -0.17
C ALA A 107 0.93 1.13 0.94
N MET A 108 1.61 0.01 0.66
CA MET A 108 2.52 -0.66 1.61
C MET A 108 3.68 0.25 2.02
N VAL A 109 4.25 0.97 1.05
CA VAL A 109 5.35 1.91 1.31
C VAL A 109 4.85 3.12 2.09
N GLU A 110 3.81 3.79 1.59
CA GLU A 110 3.31 5.05 2.17
C GLU A 110 2.80 4.87 3.59
N THR A 111 1.99 3.83 3.83
CA THR A 111 1.28 3.68 5.11
C THR A 111 2.12 2.92 6.14
N PHE A 112 2.96 1.99 5.69
CA PHE A 112 3.65 1.04 6.57
C PHE A 112 5.16 0.98 6.35
N SER A 113 5.76 1.89 5.58
CA SER A 113 7.22 1.93 5.36
C SER A 113 7.82 0.58 4.96
N ALA A 114 7.07 -0.21 4.18
CA ALA A 114 7.50 -1.54 3.76
C ALA A 114 8.80 -1.48 2.95
N GLN A 115 9.78 -2.31 3.33
CA GLN A 115 11.08 -2.37 2.65
C GLN A 115 11.03 -3.23 1.38
N TYR A 116 10.23 -4.29 1.44
CA TYR A 116 10.01 -5.18 0.31
C TYR A 116 8.61 -5.77 0.38
N VAL A 117 8.22 -6.48 -0.68
CA VAL A 117 7.00 -7.31 -0.71
C VAL A 117 7.36 -8.74 -1.10
N SER A 118 6.76 -9.70 -0.41
CA SER A 118 6.94 -11.13 -0.65
C SER A 118 5.65 -11.80 -1.14
N LEU A 119 5.79 -12.91 -1.86
CA LEU A 119 4.67 -13.76 -2.29
C LEU A 119 5.14 -15.18 -2.58
N HIS A 120 4.17 -16.09 -2.65
CA HIS A 120 4.37 -17.48 -3.08
C HIS A 120 3.64 -17.74 -4.40
N VAL A 121 4.31 -18.45 -5.31
CA VAL A 121 3.72 -18.84 -6.60
C VAL A 121 4.10 -20.26 -6.97
N ARG A 122 3.10 -21.03 -7.44
CA ARG A 122 3.28 -22.37 -8.02
C ARG A 122 4.34 -22.37 -9.11
N VAL A 123 5.27 -23.33 -9.05
CA VAL A 123 6.34 -23.48 -10.05
C VAL A 123 5.78 -23.70 -11.47
N SER A 124 4.61 -24.33 -11.59
CA SER A 124 3.93 -24.56 -12.88
C SER A 124 3.20 -23.33 -13.44
N ASN A 125 2.97 -22.27 -12.65
CA ASN A 125 2.12 -21.14 -13.06
C ASN A 125 2.86 -20.11 -13.93
N GLN A 126 3.06 -20.47 -15.20
CA GLN A 126 3.79 -19.64 -16.18
C GLN A 126 3.15 -18.27 -16.46
N ALA A 127 1.86 -18.10 -16.23
CA ALA A 127 1.20 -16.81 -16.40
C ALA A 127 1.56 -15.85 -15.26
N ALA A 128 1.49 -16.33 -14.00
CA ALA A 128 1.86 -15.55 -12.84
C ALA A 128 3.36 -15.28 -12.79
N LEU A 129 4.20 -16.25 -13.15
CA LEU A 129 5.66 -16.06 -13.20
C LEU A 129 6.08 -14.94 -14.14
N ARG A 130 5.47 -14.85 -15.33
CA ARG A 130 5.72 -13.73 -16.27
C ARG A 130 5.28 -12.39 -15.71
N LEU A 131 4.14 -12.36 -15.00
CA LEU A 131 3.69 -11.13 -14.33
C LEU A 131 4.69 -10.70 -13.25
N TYR A 132 5.03 -11.58 -12.32
CA TYR A 132 5.88 -11.24 -11.19
C TYR A 132 7.31 -10.95 -11.61
N ARG A 133 7.96 -11.84 -12.38
CA ARG A 133 9.36 -11.70 -12.79
C ARG A 133 9.53 -10.63 -13.86
N ASP A 134 8.80 -10.74 -14.97
CA ASP A 134 9.10 -9.94 -16.17
C ASP A 134 8.43 -8.56 -16.14
N THR A 135 7.26 -8.43 -15.50
CA THR A 135 6.49 -7.16 -15.49
C THR A 135 6.71 -6.36 -14.21
N LEU A 136 6.72 -7.03 -13.06
CA LEU A 136 6.82 -6.37 -11.75
C LEU A 136 8.23 -6.41 -11.13
N GLY A 137 9.16 -7.18 -11.70
CA GLY A 137 10.55 -7.23 -11.27
C GLY A 137 10.82 -8.06 -10.00
N PHE A 138 9.92 -8.95 -9.61
CA PHE A 138 10.15 -9.86 -8.49
C PHE A 138 11.30 -10.82 -8.79
N GLN A 139 12.12 -11.07 -7.77
CA GLN A 139 13.20 -12.04 -7.80
C GLN A 139 12.83 -13.28 -7.00
N THR A 140 13.26 -14.46 -7.44
CA THR A 140 13.08 -15.70 -6.70
C THR A 140 14.12 -15.80 -5.58
N GLU A 141 13.68 -15.92 -4.34
CA GLU A 141 14.56 -16.04 -3.17
C GLU A 141 14.89 -17.50 -2.87
N LYS A 142 13.85 -18.35 -2.82
CA LYS A 142 13.99 -19.77 -2.51
C LYS A 142 12.83 -20.59 -3.09
N ILE A 143 13.03 -21.91 -3.12
CA ILE A 143 11.98 -22.88 -3.46
C ILE A 143 11.52 -23.54 -2.16
N GLU A 144 10.22 -23.48 -1.88
CA GLU A 144 9.59 -24.17 -0.76
C GLU A 144 8.98 -25.48 -1.25
N ALA A 145 9.61 -26.59 -0.83
CA ALA A 145 9.21 -27.92 -1.26
C ALA A 145 7.86 -28.31 -0.65
N LYS A 146 6.95 -28.86 -1.46
CA LYS A 146 5.61 -29.31 -1.05
C LYS A 146 4.80 -28.24 -0.28
N TYR A 147 4.91 -27.00 -0.72
CA TYR A 147 4.22 -25.87 -0.09
C TYR A 147 2.69 -25.97 -0.24
N TYR A 148 2.22 -26.37 -1.42
CA TYR A 148 0.79 -26.48 -1.69
C TYR A 148 0.23 -27.84 -1.23
N ALA A 149 -1.07 -27.90 -0.96
CA ALA A 149 -1.74 -29.09 -0.40
C ALA A 149 -1.70 -30.32 -1.31
N ASP A 150 -1.55 -30.12 -2.62
CA ASP A 150 -1.35 -31.17 -3.63
C ASP A 150 0.11 -31.62 -3.76
N GLY A 151 1.01 -31.07 -2.94
CA GLY A 151 2.43 -31.37 -2.92
C GLY A 151 3.24 -30.60 -3.96
N GLU A 152 2.66 -29.64 -4.69
CA GLU A 152 3.42 -28.79 -5.60
C GLU A 152 4.34 -27.84 -4.81
N ASP A 153 5.55 -27.64 -5.33
CA ASP A 153 6.51 -26.68 -4.82
C ASP A 153 6.07 -25.23 -5.13
N ALA A 154 6.52 -24.29 -4.29
CA ALA A 154 6.34 -22.87 -4.50
C ALA A 154 7.68 -22.15 -4.67
N TYR A 155 7.72 -21.17 -5.59
CA TYR A 155 8.73 -20.13 -5.54
C TYR A 155 8.31 -19.10 -4.50
N SER A 156 9.17 -18.85 -3.51
CA SER A 156 9.10 -17.67 -2.68
C SER A 156 9.79 -16.53 -3.43
N MET A 157 9.03 -15.49 -3.75
CA MET A 157 9.50 -14.36 -4.53
C MET A 157 9.46 -13.08 -3.70
N LYS A 158 10.44 -12.21 -3.94
CA LYS A 158 10.64 -10.95 -3.23
C LYS A 158 10.87 -9.81 -4.23
N LEU A 159 10.27 -8.67 -3.97
CA LEU A 159 10.51 -7.41 -4.69
C LEU A 159 10.96 -6.35 -3.69
N ASP A 160 12.14 -5.79 -3.91
CA ASP A 160 12.62 -4.62 -3.19
C ASP A 160 11.79 -3.38 -3.58
N LEU A 161 11.30 -2.64 -2.56
CA LEU A 161 10.47 -1.45 -2.75
C LEU A 161 11.30 -0.15 -2.69
N GLY A 162 12.63 -0.24 -2.60
CA GLY A 162 13.54 0.92 -2.56
C GLY A 162 13.27 1.96 -3.65
N TYR A 163 13.05 1.52 -4.89
CA TYR A 163 12.75 2.45 -6.00
C TYR A 163 11.41 3.17 -5.84
N ILE A 164 10.40 2.51 -5.25
CA ILE A 164 9.08 3.15 -4.99
C ILE A 164 9.21 4.14 -3.85
N ARG A 165 10.01 3.80 -2.84
CA ARG A 165 10.30 4.68 -1.70
C ARG A 165 10.98 5.97 -2.16
N GLU A 166 11.98 5.87 -3.03
CA GLU A 166 12.63 7.03 -3.63
C GLU A 166 11.65 7.89 -4.43
N GLN A 167 10.83 7.27 -5.29
CA GLN A 167 9.82 8.00 -6.07
C GLN A 167 8.79 8.75 -5.21
N ILE A 168 8.36 8.17 -4.10
CA ILE A 168 7.42 8.83 -3.18
C ILE A 168 8.08 10.02 -2.49
N LEU A 169 9.34 9.89 -2.06
CA LEU A 169 10.08 10.99 -1.46
C LEU A 169 10.26 12.16 -2.43
N ASP A 170 10.59 11.87 -3.69
CA ASP A 170 10.70 12.88 -4.74
C ASP A 170 9.33 13.57 -4.99
N GLU A 171 8.22 12.81 -5.03
CA GLU A 171 6.86 13.35 -5.16
C GLU A 171 6.47 14.27 -3.99
N GLU A 172 6.89 13.94 -2.75
CA GLU A 172 6.65 14.75 -1.55
C GLU A 172 7.48 16.03 -1.55
N GLU A 173 8.76 15.97 -1.96
CA GLU A 173 9.63 17.15 -2.08
C GLU A 173 9.09 18.15 -3.12
N ASP A 174 8.66 17.67 -4.29
CA ASP A 174 8.06 18.51 -5.33
C ASP A 174 6.73 19.16 -4.87
N ALA A 175 5.94 18.43 -4.07
CA ALA A 175 4.69 18.96 -3.52
C ALA A 175 4.92 20.06 -2.47
N GLU A 176 5.95 19.92 -1.63
CA GLU A 176 6.34 20.96 -0.65
C GLU A 176 6.89 22.22 -1.34
N VAL A 177 7.66 22.07 -2.43
CA VAL A 177 8.18 23.21 -3.20
C VAL A 177 7.05 23.95 -3.94
N GLY A 178 5.97 23.25 -4.33
CA GLY A 178 4.79 23.83 -4.96
C GLY A 178 3.86 24.63 -4.02
N ASP A 179 3.96 24.42 -2.70
CA ASP A 179 3.15 25.13 -1.68
C ASP A 179 3.85 26.36 -1.09
N GLU A 180 5.06 26.70 -1.54
CA GLU A 180 5.64 28.05 -1.31
C GLU A 180 4.98 29.12 -2.21
N GLY A 181 3.65 29.06 -2.33
CA GLY A 181 2.81 30.04 -3.01
C GLY A 181 2.93 31.42 -2.38
N GLU A 182 3.08 32.42 -3.24
CA GLU A 182 3.39 33.81 -2.97
C GLU A 182 2.66 34.44 -1.77
N ALA A 183 3.37 35.30 -1.04
CA ALA A 183 2.79 36.18 -0.04
C ALA A 183 1.67 37.05 -0.67
N VAL A 184 0.41 36.70 -0.43
CA VAL A 184 -0.76 37.52 -0.77
C VAL A 184 -0.79 38.75 0.14
N GLY A 185 -0.06 39.79 -0.28
CA GLY A 185 0.01 41.05 0.44
C GLY A 185 0.47 42.19 -0.45
N SER A 186 -0.44 42.76 -1.24
CA SER A 186 -0.30 44.16 -1.65
C SER A 186 -1.63 44.88 -1.52
N MET A 187 -1.84 45.48 -0.34
CA MET A 187 -2.86 46.50 -0.16
C MET A 187 -2.20 47.76 0.40
N GLY A 188 -2.10 48.78 -0.47
CA GLY A 188 -1.98 50.19 -0.10
C GLY A 188 -0.57 50.68 0.23
N LYS A 189 0.13 51.21 -0.78
CA LYS A 189 1.24 52.14 -0.57
C LYS A 189 0.80 53.51 -1.10
N GLU A 190 0.45 54.42 -0.21
CA GLU A 190 0.52 55.87 -0.43
C GLU A 190 0.52 56.57 0.94
N GLY A 191 1.54 57.41 1.19
CA GLY A 191 1.58 58.32 2.34
C GLY A 191 2.88 58.34 3.15
N ASP A 192 3.82 59.17 2.70
CA ASP A 192 4.73 60.03 3.48
C ASP A 192 5.97 59.55 4.28
N THR A 193 7.09 60.15 3.86
CA THR A 193 8.28 60.68 4.57
C THR A 193 9.11 59.84 5.56
N ALA A 194 10.39 59.74 5.17
CA ALA A 194 11.63 59.97 5.94
C ALA A 194 11.91 59.16 7.23
N GLY A 195 13.01 58.41 7.19
CA GLY A 195 13.67 57.88 8.39
C GLY A 195 14.57 56.70 8.06
N ALA A 196 15.87 56.95 7.90
CA ALA A 196 16.88 55.92 7.80
C ALA A 196 17.16 55.34 9.19
N GLU A 197 16.92 54.03 9.37
CA GLU A 197 17.56 53.23 10.41
C GLU A 197 17.88 51.84 9.84
N GLU A 198 19.17 51.50 9.82
CA GLU A 198 19.66 50.15 9.61
C GLU A 198 19.21 49.27 10.78
N LYS A 199 18.45 48.21 10.49
CA LYS A 199 18.29 47.07 11.42
C LYS A 199 18.94 45.84 10.83
N GLU A 200 19.96 45.36 11.53
CA GLU A 200 20.63 44.08 11.32
C GLU A 200 19.62 42.95 11.11
N LYS A 201 19.79 42.20 10.01
CA LYS A 201 19.11 40.92 9.82
C LYS A 201 19.73 39.89 10.78
N GLU A 202 19.10 39.71 11.93
CA GLU A 202 19.29 38.54 12.77
C GLU A 202 19.05 37.26 11.94
N LYS A 203 20.10 36.47 11.71
CA LYS A 203 19.99 35.14 11.09
C LYS A 203 19.28 34.21 12.08
N LYS A 204 17.97 34.06 11.93
CA LYS A 204 17.21 33.02 12.64
C LYS A 204 17.61 31.64 12.10
N ARG A 205 18.39 30.90 12.89
CA ARG A 205 18.69 29.49 12.69
C ARG A 205 17.49 28.66 13.17
N LYS A 206 16.75 28.02 12.24
CA LYS A 206 15.72 27.05 12.62
C LYS A 206 16.39 25.83 13.28
N VAL A 207 16.07 25.59 14.55
CA VAL A 207 16.48 24.40 15.30
C VAL A 207 15.34 23.39 15.19
N LYS A 208 15.64 22.13 14.82
CA LYS A 208 14.69 21.02 14.83
C LYS A 208 14.13 20.87 16.25
N VAL A 209 12.87 21.22 16.46
CA VAL A 209 12.14 20.91 17.68
C VAL A 209 11.82 19.42 17.64
N GLY A 210 12.24 18.71 18.70
CA GLY A 210 12.25 17.25 18.76
C GLY A 210 10.89 16.59 18.62
N ARG A 211 10.95 15.34 18.15
CA ARG A 211 9.93 14.27 18.16
C ARG A 211 8.69 14.58 19.00
N GLY A 212 7.53 14.60 18.34
CA GLY A 212 6.28 14.25 19.01
C GLY A 212 6.32 12.77 19.37
N LEU A 213 6.54 12.46 20.64
CA LEU A 213 6.40 11.10 21.15
C LEU A 213 4.95 10.67 20.98
N GLY A 214 4.74 9.57 20.25
CA GLY A 214 3.42 8.97 20.08
C GLY A 214 2.87 8.48 21.41
N VAL A 215 1.54 8.32 21.46
CA VAL A 215 0.73 7.97 22.66
C VAL A 215 1.17 6.66 23.35
N GLY A 216 2.10 5.89 22.77
CA GLY A 216 2.72 4.71 23.39
C GLY A 216 3.80 4.97 24.45
N GLU A 217 4.29 6.21 24.63
CA GLU A 217 5.29 6.53 25.68
C GLU A 217 4.69 7.15 26.96
N LEU A 218 3.37 7.26 27.05
CA LEU A 218 2.66 7.60 28.31
C LEU A 218 2.42 6.33 29.13
N VAL A 219 3.49 5.78 29.71
CA VAL A 219 3.38 4.78 30.79
C VAL A 219 3.90 5.43 32.06
N GLU A 220 3.01 5.66 33.02
CA GLU A 220 3.34 6.18 34.36
C GLU A 220 4.41 5.30 35.03
N ARG A 221 5.60 5.87 35.25
CA ARG A 221 6.58 5.30 36.18
C ARG A 221 6.11 5.55 37.60
N ASN A 222 5.68 4.48 38.27
CA ASN A 222 5.36 4.50 39.68
C ASN A 222 6.66 4.35 40.50
N GLU A 223 7.17 5.44 41.08
CA GLU A 223 8.43 5.49 41.84
C GLU A 223 8.31 5.04 43.32
N SER A 224 7.27 4.29 43.69
CA SER A 224 6.98 3.98 45.09
C SER A 224 7.32 2.54 45.54
N VAL A 225 8.36 1.91 44.98
CA VAL A 225 8.95 0.69 45.59
C VAL A 225 10.48 0.65 45.40
N LYS A 226 11.18 1.48 46.18
CA LYS A 226 12.53 1.16 46.68
C LYS A 226 12.61 1.62 48.13
N ALA A 227 12.38 0.67 49.05
CA ALA A 227 12.85 0.68 50.42
C ALA A 227 13.20 -0.77 50.77
#